data_AF-R1G9R6-F1
#
_entry.id   AF-R1G9R6-F1
#
_cell.length_a   1.000
_cell.length_b   1.000
_cell.length_c   1.000
_cell.angle_alpha   90.00
_cell.angle_beta   90.00
_cell.angle_gamma   90.00
#
_symmetry.space_group_name_H-M   'P 1'
#
loop_
_entity.id
_entity.type
_entity.pdbx_description
1 polymer ?
#
loop_
_entity_poly.entity_id
_entity_poly.type
_entity_poly.pdbx_seq_one_letter_code
_entity_poly.pdbx_strand_id
1 'polypeptide(L)'
;MAGEGYEVRPDELAAHAKAVDRVSRTLDQALDAARQVTMGVEAYGLICGPLFVPMVLAVSAPGLLTLESAKQAIGLVSEAVDKAATTYRATEQAHAKALTDLGKGLS
;
A
#
# COMPACT_ATOMS: atom_id res chain seq x y z
N MET A 1 -18.78 33.34 1.01
CA MET A 1 -18.64 31.96 1.54
C MET A 1 -17.63 31.25 0.65
N ALA A 2 -16.33 31.55 0.83
CA ALA A 2 -15.28 30.83 0.11
C ALA A 2 -15.23 29.42 0.72
N GLY A 3 -15.55 28.40 -0.08
CA GLY A 3 -15.47 27.02 0.37
C GLY A 3 -14.06 26.74 0.87
N GLU A 4 -13.97 26.05 2.01
CA GLU A 4 -12.73 25.51 2.55
C GLU A 4 -12.02 24.72 1.44
N GLY A 5 -11.05 25.35 0.79
CA GLY A 5 -10.28 24.73 -0.26
C GLY A 5 -9.30 23.76 0.40
N TYR A 6 -9.42 22.47 0.10
CA TYR A 6 -8.38 21.51 0.44
C TYR A 6 -7.11 21.88 -0.32
N GLU A 7 -6.13 22.47 0.37
CA GLU A 7 -4.79 22.67 -0.18
C GLU A 7 -4.05 21.33 -0.16
N VAL A 8 -4.12 20.61 -1.28
CA VAL A 8 -3.36 19.37 -1.46
C VAL A 8 -1.92 19.75 -1.77
N ARG A 9 -1.04 19.65 -0.77
CA ARG A 9 0.40 19.85 -0.93
C ARG A 9 0.98 18.60 -1.61
N PRO A 10 1.44 18.65 -2.88
CA PRO A 10 1.85 17.47 -3.64
C PRO A 10 3.01 16.71 -2.98
N ASP A 11 3.90 17.45 -2.30
CA ASP A 11 5.03 16.89 -1.56
C ASP A 11 4.60 16.08 -0.33
N GLU A 12 3.56 16.54 0.39
CA GLU A 12 2.99 15.81 1.52
C GLU A 12 2.26 14.55 1.06
N LEU A 13 1.55 14.63 -0.07
CA LEU A 13 0.91 13.46 -0.68
C LEU A 13 1.95 12.41 -1.10
N ALA A 14 3.08 12.84 -1.68
CA ALA A 14 4.18 11.95 -2.03
C ALA A 14 4.87 11.35 -0.80
N ALA A 15 5.01 12.11 0.28
CA ALA A 15 5.52 11.60 1.55
C ALA A 15 4.58 10.54 2.15
N HIS A 16 3.26 10.77 2.09
CA HIS A 16 2.26 9.80 2.53
C HIS A 16 2.26 8.54 1.66
N ALA A 17 2.38 8.68 0.34
CA ALA A 17 2.54 7.54 -0.57
C ALA A 17 3.73 6.65 -0.18
N LYS A 18 4.89 7.26 0.13
CA LYS A 18 6.06 6.53 0.62
C LYS A 18 5.84 5.85 1.98
N ALA A 19 5.05 6.47 2.86
CA ALA A 19 4.71 5.87 4.14
C ALA A 19 3.82 4.64 3.96
N VAL A 20 2.80 4.72 3.11
CA VAL A 20 1.91 3.58 2.76
C VAL A 20 2.70 2.46 2.10
N ASP A 21 3.58 2.78 1.15
CA ASP A 21 4.47 1.80 0.50
C ASP A 21 5.38 1.06 1.50
N ARG A 22 5.89 1.77 2.53
CA ARG A 22 6.67 1.12 3.59
C ARG A 22 5.83 0.12 4.39
N VAL A 23 4.59 0.47 4.73
CA VAL A 23 3.68 -0.46 5.43
C VAL A 23 3.36 -1.67 4.55
N SER A 24 3.14 -1.46 3.25
CA SER A 24 2.95 -2.53 2.27
C SER A 24 4.11 -3.54 2.29
N ARG A 25 5.35 -3.04 2.21
CA ARG A 25 6.56 -3.88 2.26
C ARG A 25 6.70 -4.64 3.58
N THR A 26 6.35 -4.03 4.71
CA THR A 26 6.34 -4.73 6.01
C THR A 26 5.33 -5.88 6.02
N LEU A 27 4.13 -5.68 5.45
CA LEU A 27 3.12 -6.73 5.34
C LEU A 27 3.56 -7.86 4.40
N ASP A 28 4.24 -7.53 3.29
CA ASP A 28 4.84 -8.53 2.41
C ASP A 28 5.83 -9.41 3.15
N GLN A 29 6.74 -8.79 3.90
CA GLN A 29 7.73 -9.52 4.69
C GLN A 29 7.07 -10.39 5.78
N ALA A 30 6.01 -9.90 6.42
CA ALA A 30 5.24 -10.66 7.40
C ALA A 30 4.52 -11.86 6.77
N LEU A 31 3.95 -11.70 5.58
CA LEU A 31 3.27 -12.77 4.84
C LEU A 31 4.26 -13.86 4.40
N ASP A 32 5.42 -13.47 3.89
CA ASP A 32 6.47 -14.41 3.50
C ASP A 32 6.97 -15.21 4.71
N ALA A 33 7.20 -14.54 5.85
CA ALA A 33 7.57 -15.20 7.09
C ALA A 33 6.48 -16.17 7.58
N ALA A 34 5.20 -15.75 7.52
CA ALA A 34 4.08 -16.60 7.91
C ALA A 34 3.98 -17.86 7.02
N ARG A 35 4.14 -17.71 5.70
CA ARG A 35 4.18 -18.85 4.76
C ARG A 35 5.34 -19.79 5.07
N GLN A 36 6.52 -19.26 5.38
CA GLN A 36 7.69 -20.07 5.71
C GLN A 36 7.50 -20.87 7.00
N VAL A 37 6.86 -20.28 8.03
CA VAL A 37 6.50 -20.99 9.27
C VAL A 37 5.46 -22.07 9.02
N THR A 38 4.48 -21.83 8.14
CA THR A 38 3.49 -22.85 7.76
C THR A 38 4.12 -24.04 7.04
N MET A 39 5.11 -23.82 6.16
CA MET A 39 5.89 -24.95 5.60
C MET A 39 6.66 -25.71 6.70
N GLY A 40 7.10 -25.02 7.75
CA GLY A 40 7.73 -25.65 8.92
C GLY A 40 6.80 -26.56 9.72
N VAL A 41 5.46 -26.36 9.68
CA VAL A 41 4.52 -27.28 10.35
C VAL A 41 4.41 -28.63 9.65
N GLU A 42 4.73 -28.72 8.35
CA GLU A 42 4.83 -30.00 7.62
C GLU A 42 6.02 -30.85 8.09
N ALA A 43 7.03 -30.24 8.73
CA ALA A 43 8.18 -30.95 9.28
C ALA A 43 7.93 -31.63 10.63
N TYR A 44 6.73 -31.49 11.24
CA TYR A 44 6.41 -32.07 12.55
C TYR A 44 6.34 -33.61 12.57
N GLY A 45 6.62 -34.28 11.45
CA GLY A 45 6.75 -35.73 11.37
C GLY A 45 5.43 -36.47 11.59
N LEU A 46 5.46 -37.80 11.42
CA LEU A 46 4.26 -38.64 11.37
C LEU A 46 3.48 -38.69 12.71
N ILE A 47 4.10 -38.35 13.84
CA ILE A 47 3.51 -38.47 15.18
C ILE A 47 3.02 -37.12 15.72
N CYS A 48 3.83 -36.05 15.63
CA CYS A 48 3.41 -34.73 16.10
C CYS A 48 2.58 -33.96 15.05
N GLY A 49 2.74 -34.31 13.77
CA GLY A 49 1.98 -33.75 12.65
C GLY A 49 0.46 -33.88 12.83
N PRO A 50 -0.09 -35.11 12.94
CA PRO A 50 -1.53 -35.31 12.98
C PRO A 50 -2.23 -34.72 14.20
N LEU A 51 -1.53 -34.61 15.34
CA LEU A 51 -2.12 -34.18 16.59
C LEU A 51 -2.06 -32.65 16.77
N PHE A 52 -0.93 -32.01 16.42
CA PHE A 52 -0.69 -30.60 16.73
C PHE A 52 -0.86 -29.67 15.53
N VAL A 53 -0.57 -30.13 14.31
CA VAL A 53 -0.70 -29.29 13.09
C VAL A 53 -2.13 -28.81 12.86
N PRO A 54 -3.20 -29.62 13.05
CA PRO A 54 -4.56 -29.13 12.85
C PRO A 54 -4.94 -28.00 13.81
N MET A 55 -4.48 -28.06 15.07
CA MET A 55 -4.73 -27.01 16.07
C MET A 55 -3.98 -25.71 15.72
N VAL A 56 -2.73 -25.82 15.25
CA VAL A 56 -1.96 -24.66 14.79
C VAL A 56 -2.60 -24.04 13.54
N LEU A 57 -2.96 -24.86 12.55
CA LEU A 57 -3.58 -24.40 11.30
C LEU A 57 -4.94 -23.75 11.51
N ALA A 58 -5.73 -24.22 12.47
CA ALA A 58 -7.04 -23.62 12.79
C ALA A 58 -6.92 -22.14 13.20
N VAL A 59 -5.80 -21.73 13.79
CA VAL A 59 -5.53 -20.34 14.20
C VAL A 59 -4.70 -19.60 13.14
N SER A 60 -3.71 -20.26 12.52
CA SER A 60 -2.80 -19.60 11.59
C SER A 60 -3.40 -19.34 10.21
N ALA A 61 -4.29 -20.20 9.71
CA ALA A 61 -4.90 -20.05 8.38
C ALA A 61 -5.79 -18.79 8.26
N PRO A 62 -6.69 -18.49 9.23
CA PRO A 62 -7.42 -17.21 9.23
C PRO A 62 -6.49 -15.99 9.31
N GLY A 63 -5.38 -16.11 10.05
CA GLY A 63 -4.37 -15.05 10.15
C GLY A 63 -3.71 -14.76 8.79
N LEU A 64 -3.30 -15.81 8.06
CA LEU A 64 -2.75 -15.70 6.71
C LEU A 64 -3.72 -15.02 5.74
N LEU A 65 -5.00 -15.42 5.74
CA LEU A 65 -6.03 -14.79 4.90
C LEU A 65 -6.23 -13.31 5.23
N THR A 66 -6.14 -12.95 6.52
CA THR A 66 -6.25 -11.56 6.97
C THR A 66 -5.03 -10.73 6.55
N LEU A 67 -3.83 -11.31 6.59
CA LEU A 67 -2.62 -10.65 6.09
C LEU A 67 -2.68 -10.45 4.58
N GLU A 68 -3.18 -11.43 3.83
CA GLU A 68 -3.37 -11.31 2.38
C GLU A 68 -4.40 -10.23 2.01
N SER A 69 -5.52 -10.14 2.73
CA SER A 69 -6.52 -9.10 2.51
C SER A 69 -6.00 -7.71 2.87
N ALA A 70 -5.24 -7.59 3.99
CA ALA A 70 -4.59 -6.35 4.38
C ALA A 70 -3.58 -5.88 3.32
N LYS A 71 -2.78 -6.80 2.77
CA LYS A 71 -1.85 -6.53 1.67
C LYS A 71 -2.58 -5.99 0.44
N GLN A 72 -3.67 -6.64 0.02
CA GLN A 72 -4.47 -6.17 -1.13
C GLN A 72 -5.04 -4.77 -0.89
N ALA A 73 -5.62 -4.53 0.28
CA ALA A 73 -6.21 -3.23 0.63
C ALA A 73 -5.15 -2.11 0.62
N ILE A 74 -3.99 -2.33 1.22
CA ILE A 74 -2.89 -1.36 1.23
C ILE A 74 -2.30 -1.14 -0.16
N GLY A 75 -2.22 -2.19 -0.99
CA GLY A 75 -1.84 -2.05 -2.39
C GLY A 75 -2.76 -1.09 -3.16
N LEU A 76 -4.09 -1.26 -2.99
CA LEU A 76 -5.08 -0.39 -3.61
C LEU A 76 -4.98 1.07 -3.12
N VAL A 77 -4.77 1.27 -1.82
CA VAL A 77 -4.57 2.61 -1.25
C VAL A 77 -3.29 3.25 -1.80
N SER A 78 -2.19 2.49 -1.86
CA SER A 78 -0.91 2.97 -2.40
C SER A 78 -1.06 3.42 -3.86
N GLU A 79 -1.72 2.61 -4.69
CA GLU A 79 -1.97 2.93 -6.10
C GLU A 79 -2.86 4.16 -6.26
N ALA A 80 -3.91 4.29 -5.45
CA ALA A 80 -4.80 5.44 -5.47
C ALA A 80 -4.07 6.75 -5.09
N VAL A 81 -3.22 6.71 -4.07
CA VAL A 81 -2.44 7.88 -3.63
C VAL A 81 -1.39 8.26 -4.68
N ASP A 82 -0.70 7.30 -5.29
CA ASP A 82 0.29 7.58 -6.34
C ASP A 82 -0.37 8.18 -7.59
N LYS A 83 -1.54 7.64 -7.98
CA LYS A 83 -2.36 8.18 -9.07
C LYS A 83 -2.79 9.61 -8.78
N ALA A 84 -3.28 9.89 -7.57
CA ALA A 84 -3.64 11.24 -7.15
C ALA A 84 -2.43 12.18 -7.21
N ALA A 85 -1.26 11.77 -6.70
CA ALA A 85 -0.04 12.57 -6.75
C ALA A 85 0.35 12.94 -8.18
N THR A 86 0.24 11.98 -9.09
CA THR A 86 0.55 12.15 -10.51
C THR A 86 -0.45 13.10 -11.18
N THR A 87 -1.75 12.95 -10.90
CA THR A 87 -2.79 13.84 -11.43
C THR A 87 -2.60 15.28 -10.95
N TYR A 88 -2.28 15.50 -9.68
CA TYR A 88 -2.01 16.85 -9.15
C TYR A 88 -0.79 17.47 -9.83
N ARG A 89 0.32 16.73 -9.95
CA ARG A 89 1.51 17.23 -10.65
C ARG A 89 1.26 17.56 -12.12
N ALA A 90 0.51 16.72 -12.83
CA ALA A 90 0.18 16.95 -14.23
C ALA A 90 -0.69 18.20 -14.42
N THR A 91 -1.69 18.38 -13.55
CA THR A 91 -2.57 19.56 -13.55
C THR A 91 -1.79 20.84 -13.29
N GLU A 92 -0.92 20.83 -12.27
CA GLU A 92 -0.06 21.98 -11.94
C GLU A 92 0.87 22.34 -13.11
N GLN A 93 1.53 21.35 -13.73
CA GLN A 93 2.39 21.58 -14.88
C GLN A 93 1.63 22.15 -16.09
N ALA A 94 0.39 21.70 -16.32
CA ALA A 94 -0.44 22.21 -17.39
C ALA A 94 -0.83 23.68 -17.15
N HIS A 95 -1.23 24.03 -15.92
CA HIS A 95 -1.54 25.41 -15.55
C HIS A 95 -0.32 26.33 -15.60
N ALA A 96 0.82 25.90 -15.05
CA ALA A 96 2.07 26.65 -15.09
C ALA A 96 2.52 26.92 -16.54
N LYS A 97 2.41 25.91 -17.42
CA LYS A 97 2.71 26.06 -18.84
C LYS A 97 1.79 27.07 -19.52
N ALA A 98 0.48 26.93 -19.32
CA ALA A 98 -0.50 27.85 -19.89
C ALA A 98 -0.23 29.30 -19.45
N LEU A 99 0.05 29.52 -18.16
CA LEU A 99 0.38 30.85 -17.62
C LEU A 99 1.66 31.42 -18.22
N THR A 100 2.70 30.58 -18.37
CA THR A 100 3.99 30.98 -18.95
C THR A 100 3.84 31.35 -20.43
N ASP A 101 3.06 30.58 -21.19
CA ASP A 101 2.83 30.83 -22.61
C ASP A 101 1.99 32.10 -22.82
N LEU A 102 1.00 32.35 -21.95
CA LEU A 102 0.22 33.59 -21.94
C LEU A 102 1.10 34.80 -21.63
N GLY A 103 2.03 34.68 -20.68
CA GLY A 103 3.00 35.72 -20.34
C GLY A 103 3.94 36.06 -21.50
N LYS A 104 4.40 35.06 -22.27
CA LYS A 104 5.21 35.27 -23.49
C LYS A 104 4.44 35.95 -24.61
N GLY A 105 3.11 35.76 -24.70
CA GLY A 105 2.27 36.41 -25.69
C GLY A 105 1.96 37.88 -25.39
N LEU A 106 2.22 38.33 -24.16
CA LEU A 106 1.98 39.70 -23.69
C LEU A 106 3.26 40.57 -23.63
N SER A 107 4.44 39.98 -23.85
CA SER A 107 5.73 40.69 -23.97
C SER A 107 6.13 40.89 -25.43
#